data_AF-A0A532TYN5-F1
#
_entry.id   AF-A0A532TYN5-F1
#
_cell.length_a   1.000
_cell.length_b   1.000
_cell.length_c   1.000
_cell.angle_alpha   90.00
_cell.angle_beta   90.00
_cell.angle_gamma   90.00
#
_symmetry.space_group_name_H-M   'P 1'
#
loop_
_entity.id
_entity.type
_entity.pdbx_description
1 polymer ?
#
loop_
_entity_poly.entity_id
_entity_poly.type
_entity_poly.pdbx_seq_one_letter_code
_entity_poly.pdbx_strand_id
1 'polypeptide(L)'
;MRNVQKFYFFRCYHCGEWFYSNKILKSKKCWKCSRSFQFKNSFKISKMVTLQEAIKTIKKLKMSGEKESLFYYLNPKDNFK
;
A
#
# COMPACT_ATOMS: atom_id res chain seq x y z
N MET A 1 -18.35 8.39 -14.74
CA MET A 1 -17.18 9.14 -14.23
C MET A 1 -16.31 8.21 -13.40
N ARG A 2 -15.01 8.05 -13.73
CA ARG A 2 -14.11 7.25 -12.90
C ARG A 2 -13.63 8.13 -11.74
N ASN A 3 -14.14 7.89 -10.52
CA ASN A 3 -13.67 8.59 -9.32
C ASN A 3 -12.26 8.12 -8.95
N VAL A 4 -11.27 8.66 -9.66
CA VAL A 4 -9.86 8.47 -9.35
C VAL A 4 -9.53 9.28 -8.11
N GLN A 5 -8.97 8.63 -7.09
CA GLN A 5 -8.55 9.28 -5.85
C GLN A 5 -7.12 8.88 -5.51
N LYS A 6 -6.44 9.70 -4.72
CA LYS A 6 -5.12 9.36 -4.22
C LYS A 6 -5.26 8.36 -3.07
N PHE A 7 -4.74 7.17 -3.26
CA PHE A 7 -4.65 6.14 -2.23
C PHE A 7 -3.20 5.99 -1.76
N TYR A 8 -3.05 5.83 -0.46
CA TYR A 8 -1.81 5.49 0.21
C TYR A 8 -1.85 4.01 0.59
N PHE A 9 -0.88 3.24 0.11
CA PHE A 9 -0.64 1.85 0.48
C PHE A 9 0.55 1.81 1.43
N PHE A 10 0.43 1.11 2.55
CA PHE A 10 1.44 1.15 3.59
C PHE A 10 1.49 -0.12 4.39
N ARG A 11 2.66 -0.44 4.93
CA ARG A 11 2.95 -1.68 5.63
C ARG A 11 3.08 -1.42 7.13
N CYS A 12 2.47 -2.28 7.95
CA CYS A 12 2.72 -2.28 9.39
C CYS A 12 4.18 -2.67 9.64
N TYR A 13 4.97 -1.80 10.28
CA TYR A 13 6.37 -2.10 10.57
C TYR A 13 6.58 -3.15 11.67
N HIS A 14 5.52 -3.55 12.38
CA HIS A 14 5.60 -4.62 13.40
C HIS A 14 5.41 -6.03 12.83
N CYS A 15 4.47 -6.20 11.89
CA CYS A 15 4.04 -7.53 11.42
C CYS A 15 4.02 -7.67 9.90
N GLY A 16 4.38 -6.62 9.18
CA GLY A 16 4.43 -6.63 7.73
C GLY A 16 3.09 -6.62 7.00
N GLU A 17 1.97 -6.50 7.72
CA GLU A 17 0.65 -6.48 7.10
C GLU A 17 0.43 -5.21 6.25
N TRP A 18 -0.14 -5.38 5.06
CA TRP A 18 -0.44 -4.29 4.14
C TRP A 18 -1.81 -3.65 4.40
N PHE A 19 -1.83 -2.33 4.28
CA PHE A 19 -2.98 -1.45 4.45
C PHE A 19 -3.10 -0.46 3.31
N TYR A 20 -4.31 0.07 3.11
CA TYR A 20 -4.54 1.21 2.24
C TYR A 20 -5.48 2.24 2.89
N SER A 21 -5.35 3.50 2.50
CA SER A 21 -6.27 4.58 2.88
C SER A 21 -6.25 5.69 1.83
N ASN A 22 -7.38 6.33 1.56
CA ASN A 22 -7.45 7.55 0.75
C ASN A 22 -7.27 8.83 1.59
N LYS A 23 -7.06 8.70 2.90
CA LYS A 23 -6.83 9.82 3.82
C LYS A 23 -5.39 9.78 4.33
N ILE A 24 -4.86 10.96 4.63
CA ILE A 24 -3.59 11.09 5.34
C ILE A 24 -3.84 10.74 6.81
N LEU A 25 -3.23 9.66 7.28
CA LEU A 25 -3.33 9.19 8.66
C LEU A 25 -2.04 9.54 9.42
N LYS A 26 -2.13 9.91 10.69
CA LYS A 26 -0.96 10.07 11.57
C LYS A 26 -0.51 8.73 12.15
N SER A 27 -1.47 7.92 12.58
CA SER A 27 -1.27 6.59 13.16
C SER A 27 -2.39 5.64 12.73
N LYS A 28 -2.12 4.33 12.81
CA LYS A 28 -3.12 3.29 12.59
C LYS A 28 -2.90 2.14 13.55
N LYS A 29 -3.98 1.57 14.07
CA LYS A 29 -3.96 0.28 14.78
C LYS A 29 -3.97 -0.85 13.77
N CYS A 30 -2.98 -1.74 13.84
CA CYS A 30 -2.96 -2.96 13.04
C CYS A 30 -3.95 -3.96 13.65
N TRP A 31 -4.87 -4.48 12.84
CA TRP A 31 -5.81 -5.52 13.28
C TRP A 31 -5.15 -6.90 13.38
N LYS A 32 -4.04 -7.13 12.67
CA LYS A 32 -3.32 -8.42 12.69
C LYS A 32 -2.45 -8.61 13.93
N CYS A 33 -1.68 -7.59 14.33
CA CYS A 33 -0.80 -7.68 15.50
C CYS A 33 -1.28 -6.86 16.70
N SER A 34 -2.47 -6.24 16.60
CA SER A 34 -3.06 -5.37 17.64
C SER A 34 -2.23 -4.16 18.08
N ARG A 35 -1.04 -3.96 17.52
CA ARG A 35 -0.16 -2.82 17.81
C ARG A 35 -0.54 -1.59 17.00
N SER A 36 -0.42 -0.44 17.64
CA SER A 36 -0.50 0.86 16.98
C SER A 36 0.83 1.21 16.35
N PHE A 37 0.77 1.85 15.18
CA PHE A 37 1.96 2.23 14.44
C PHE A 37 1.80 3.59 13.77
N GLN A 38 2.89 4.37 13.73
CA GLN A 38 2.89 5.70 13.13
C GLN A 38 3.05 5.60 11.62
N PHE A 39 2.21 6.32 10.88
CA PHE A 39 2.22 6.32 9.42
C PHE A 39 3.50 6.96 8.84
N LYS A 40 4.12 7.89 9.56
CA LYS A 40 5.41 8.47 9.17
C LYS A 40 6.53 7.42 9.08
N ASN A 41 6.52 6.45 9.99
CA ASN A 41 7.57 5.43 10.11
C ASN A 41 7.28 4.17 9.28
N SER A 42 6.05 3.99 8.78
CA SER A 42 5.73 2.87 7.89
C SER A 42 6.23 3.12 6.47
N PHE A 43 6.73 2.05 5.84
CA PHE A 43 6.91 2.01 4.39
C PHE A 43 5.56 2.27 3.71
N LYS A 44 5.54 3.21 2.76
CA LYS A 44 4.32 3.67 2.11
C LYS A 44 4.55 4.12 0.68
N ILE A 45 3.55 3.93 -0.15
CA ILE A 45 3.49 4.37 -1.54
C ILE A 45 2.13 5.05 -1.75
N SER A 46 2.11 6.11 -2.56
CA SER A 46 0.86 6.73 -2.99
C SER A 46 0.63 6.54 -4.48
N LYS A 47 -0.60 6.21 -4.89
CA LYS A 47 -0.98 6.10 -6.29
C LYS A 47 -2.37 6.71 -6.52
N MET A 48 -2.55 7.40 -7.64
CA MET A 48 -3.87 7.83 -8.11
C MET A 48 -4.53 6.68 -8.84
N VAL A 49 -5.56 6.09 -8.23
CA VAL A 49 -6.27 4.93 -8.75
C VAL A 49 -7.75 5.02 -8.37
N THR A 50 -8.59 4.22 -9.01
CA THR A 50 -9.97 4.02 -8.56
C THR A 50 -10.02 3.15 -7.30
N LEU A 51 -11.13 3.18 -6.56
CA LEU A 51 -11.31 2.31 -5.38
C LEU A 51 -11.18 0.82 -5.73
N GLN A 52 -11.72 0.39 -6.87
CA GLN A 52 -11.63 -1.00 -7.34
C GLN A 52 -10.17 -1.40 -7.60
N GLU A 53 -9.39 -0.52 -8.23
CA GLU A 53 -7.97 -0.76 -8.43
C GLU A 53 -7.19 -0.78 -7.11
N ALA A 54 -7.51 0.08 -6.15
CA ALA A 54 -6.88 0.05 -4.84
C ALA A 54 -7.11 -1.30 -4.11
N ILE A 55 -8.32 -1.84 -4.19
CA ILE A 55 -8.65 -3.17 -3.65
C ILE A 55 -7.87 -4.27 -4.38
N LYS A 56 -7.72 -4.19 -5.70
CA LYS A 56 -6.89 -5.14 -6.47
C LYS A 56 -5.42 -5.06 -6.07
N THR A 57 -4.88 -3.85 -5.93
CA THR A 57 -3.48 -3.61 -5.53
C THR A 57 -3.21 -4.17 -4.14
N ILE A 58 -4.06 -3.89 -3.15
CA ILE A 58 -3.83 -4.40 -1.79
C ILE A 58 -3.92 -5.92 -1.72
N LYS A 59 -4.86 -6.55 -2.47
CA LYS A 59 -4.94 -8.01 -2.55
C LYS A 59 -3.66 -8.60 -3.11
N LYS A 60 -3.13 -8.05 -4.20
CA LYS A 60 -1.85 -8.48 -4.77
C LYS A 60 -0.70 -8.33 -3.77
N LEU A 61 -0.59 -7.18 -3.12
CA LEU A 61 0.45 -6.92 -2.10
C LEU A 61 0.40 -7.90 -0.92
N LYS A 62 -0.80 -8.34 -0.52
CA LYS A 62 -0.98 -9.34 0.54
C LYS A 62 -0.66 -10.77 0.06
N MET A 63 -0.97 -11.09 -1.20
CA MET A 63 -0.75 -12.42 -1.78
C MET A 63 0.72 -12.68 -2.11
N SER A 64 1.48 -11.66 -2.54
CA SER A 64 2.91 -11.75 -2.87
C SER A 64 3.80 -11.82 -1.62
N GLY A 65 3.42 -12.62 -0.62
CA GLY A 65 4.05 -12.72 0.69
C GLY A 65 5.56 -12.46 0.71
N GLU A 66 5.94 -11.36 1.35
CA GLU A 66 7.25 -11.10 1.98
C GLU A 66 8.55 -11.54 1.27
N LYS A 67 8.69 -11.40 -0.05
CA LYS A 67 10.02 -11.24 -0.68
C LYS A 67 9.85 -10.62 -2.07
N GLU A 68 10.48 -9.47 -2.25
CA GLU A 68 10.72 -8.83 -3.55
C GLU A 68 9.50 -8.29 -4.31
N SER A 69 9.73 -7.24 -5.11
CA SER A 69 8.78 -6.68 -6.09
C SER A 69 7.80 -5.57 -5.64
N LEU A 70 8.19 -4.67 -4.73
CA LEU A 70 7.63 -3.30 -4.78
C LEU A 70 8.34 -2.42 -5.81
N PHE A 71 9.60 -2.73 -6.14
CA PHE A 71 10.33 -2.08 -7.23
C PHE A 71 9.67 -2.30 -8.60
N TYR A 72 9.09 -3.48 -8.84
CA TYR A 72 8.46 -3.82 -10.13
C TYR A 72 7.19 -3.00 -10.43
N TYR A 73 6.47 -2.52 -9.40
CA TYR A 73 5.24 -1.74 -9.57
C TYR A 73 5.46 -0.22 -9.48
N LEU A 74 6.64 0.23 -9.08
CA LEU A 74 7.01 1.65 -8.97
C LEU A 74 7.66 2.20 -10.25
N ASN A 75 8.25 1.35 -11.08
CA ASN A 75 8.89 1.74 -12.35
C ASN A 75 8.24 1.06 -13.56
N PRO A 76 7.27 1.69 -14.23
CA PRO A 76 6.88 1.27 -15.58
C PRO A 76 7.91 1.64 -16.66
N LYS A 77 9.13 2.11 -16.31
CA LYS A 77 10.14 2.61 -17.24
C LYS A 77 11.18 1.58 -17.74
N ASP A 78 11.17 0.35 -17.25
CA ASP A 78 12.09 -0.72 -17.69
C ASP A 78 11.42 -1.71 -18.65
N ASN A 79 10.61 -1.22 -19.59
CA ASN A 79 10.07 -2.02 -20.70
C ASN A 79 10.20 -1.28 -22.05
N PHE A 80 11.35 -0.67 -22.27
CA PHE A 80 11.83 -0.32 -23.60
C PHE A 80 13.34 -0.59 -23.65
N LYS A 81 13.71 -1.84 -23.91
CA LYS A 81 14.88 -2.15 -24.72
C LYS A 81 14.68 -3.48 -25.43
#